data_AF-A0A524GKA1-F1
#
_entry.id   AF-A0A524GKA1-F1
#
_cell.length_a   1.000
_cell.length_b   1.000
_cell.length_c   1.000
_cell.angle_alpha   90.00
_cell.angle_beta   90.00
_cell.angle_gamma   90.00
#
_symmetry.space_group_name_H-M   'P 1'
#
loop_
_entity.id
_entity.type
_entity.pdbx_description
1 polymer ?
#
loop_
_entity_poly.entity_id
_entity_poly.type
_entity_poly.pdbx_seq_one_letter_code
_entity_poly.pdbx_strand_id
1 'polypeptide(L)'
;MTSTGLVQLLTAMTGALPDDDGSSFWMPPQVSTVAQGVDWLFNFILAISVFFFLLIVVAMVIFVIKYRHREGQQAEESPSHNMALELTWTGIPLILVVVIFIFGFKGFLDMSTAPSNAYEILVEGQK
;
A
#
# COMPACT_ATOMS: atom_id res chain seq x y z
N MET A 1 -9.08 29.75 -3.31
CA MET A 1 -8.50 28.62 -4.07
C MET A 1 -7.23 28.14 -3.38
N THR A 2 -7.27 27.39 -2.26
CA THR A 2 -6.01 26.83 -1.68
C THR A 2 -6.16 25.76 -0.58
N SER A 3 -7.33 25.52 0.01
CA SER A 3 -7.45 24.50 1.07
C SER A 3 -8.08 23.18 0.58
N THR A 4 -9.06 23.25 -0.32
CA THR A 4 -9.84 22.08 -0.73
C THR A 4 -9.06 21.12 -1.63
N GLY A 5 -8.15 21.64 -2.47
CA GLY A 5 -7.42 20.83 -3.45
C GLY A 5 -6.41 19.85 -2.83
N LEU A 6 -5.67 20.26 -1.80
CA LEU A 6 -4.72 19.36 -1.12
C LEU A 6 -5.45 18.33 -0.26
N VAL A 7 -6.53 18.73 0.42
CA VAL A 7 -7.36 17.79 1.18
C VAL A 7 -8.02 16.79 0.23
N GLN A 8 -8.58 17.24 -0.90
CA GLN A 8 -9.14 16.33 -1.90
C GLN A 8 -8.10 15.48 -2.61
N LEU A 9 -6.88 15.99 -2.86
CA LEU A 9 -5.79 15.18 -3.40
C LEU A 9 -5.38 14.10 -2.39
N LEU A 10 -5.27 14.46 -1.11
CA LEU A 10 -4.99 13.52 -0.02
C LEU A 10 -6.12 12.49 0.15
N THR A 11 -7.38 12.88 -0.04
CA THR A 11 -8.56 11.99 0.00
C THR A 11 -8.69 11.12 -1.24
N ALA A 12 -8.33 11.62 -2.42
CA ALA A 12 -8.32 10.87 -3.69
C ALA A 12 -7.18 9.85 -3.69
N MET A 13 -6.01 10.21 -3.17
CA MET A 13 -4.86 9.31 -3.04
C MET A 13 -5.14 8.15 -2.07
N THR A 14 -6.02 8.33 -1.08
CA THR A 14 -6.42 7.27 -0.15
C THR A 14 -7.58 6.41 -0.65
N GLY A 15 -8.18 6.70 -1.82
CA GLY A 15 -9.26 5.90 -2.42
C GLY A 15 -10.54 5.82 -1.57
N ALA A 16 -10.71 6.73 -0.60
CA ALA A 16 -11.65 6.54 0.51
C ALA A 16 -13.11 6.90 0.20
N LEU A 17 -13.41 7.57 -0.92
CA LEU A 17 -14.76 7.94 -1.31
C LEU A 17 -15.00 7.55 -2.77
N PRO A 18 -16.00 6.71 -3.06
CA PRO A 18 -16.44 6.48 -4.42
C PRO A 18 -16.93 7.79 -5.03
N ASP A 19 -16.57 8.04 -6.29
CA ASP A 19 -17.24 9.02 -7.13
C ASP A 19 -18.71 8.60 -7.35
N ASP A 20 -19.56 9.48 -7.89
CA ASP A 20 -21.00 9.24 -8.03
C ASP A 20 -21.36 7.96 -8.83
N ASP A 21 -20.41 7.41 -9.58
CA ASP A 21 -20.51 6.19 -10.39
C ASP A 21 -19.92 4.94 -9.72
N GLY A 22 -19.42 5.04 -8.48
CA GLY A 22 -18.77 3.96 -7.76
C GLY A 22 -17.30 3.75 -8.14
N SER A 23 -16.70 4.63 -8.95
CA SER A 23 -15.28 4.60 -9.30
C SER A 23 -14.42 5.34 -8.26
N SER A 24 -13.11 5.15 -8.32
CA SER A 24 -12.14 5.89 -7.50
C SER A 24 -10.94 6.29 -8.35
N PHE A 25 -10.08 7.18 -7.83
CA PHE A 25 -8.85 7.60 -8.51
C PHE A 25 -7.98 6.42 -9.01
N TRP A 26 -7.97 5.32 -8.28
CA TRP A 26 -7.13 4.16 -8.58
C TRP A 26 -7.85 3.08 -9.40
N MET A 27 -9.18 3.02 -9.35
CA MET A 27 -9.94 1.85 -9.80
C MET A 27 -11.26 2.25 -10.47
N PRO A 28 -11.62 1.60 -11.59
CA PRO A 28 -12.93 1.78 -12.23
C PRO A 28 -14.05 1.22 -11.33
N PRO A 29 -15.33 1.48 -11.66
CA PRO A 29 -16.44 0.98 -10.86
C PRO A 29 -16.51 -0.56 -10.87
N GLN A 30 -16.93 -1.14 -9.75
CA GLN A 30 -17.00 -2.59 -9.57
C GLN A 30 -18.14 -3.21 -10.38
N VAL A 31 -17.77 -3.90 -11.46
CA VAL A 31 -18.73 -4.58 -12.37
C VAL A 31 -18.66 -6.10 -12.33
N SER A 32 -17.72 -6.67 -11.56
CA SER A 32 -17.49 -8.11 -11.42
C SER A 32 -17.64 -8.54 -9.96
N THR A 33 -18.11 -9.76 -9.74
CA THR A 33 -18.19 -10.37 -8.40
C THR A 33 -16.82 -10.55 -7.74
N VAL A 34 -15.74 -10.56 -8.52
CA VAL A 34 -14.37 -10.65 -7.99
C VAL A 34 -13.74 -9.27 -7.74
N ALA A 35 -14.27 -8.21 -8.37
CA ALA A 35 -13.71 -6.86 -8.27
C ALA A 35 -13.61 -6.40 -6.81
N GLN A 36 -14.65 -6.63 -6.01
CA GLN A 36 -14.66 -6.25 -4.59
C GLN A 36 -13.46 -6.83 -3.80
N GLY A 37 -13.10 -8.09 -4.04
CA GLY A 37 -11.99 -8.74 -3.34
C GLY A 37 -10.63 -8.20 -3.77
N VAL A 38 -10.48 -7.91 -5.06
CA VAL A 38 -9.26 -7.31 -5.62
C VAL A 38 -9.08 -5.87 -5.11
N ASP A 39 -10.15 -5.08 -5.16
CA ASP A 39 -10.16 -3.69 -4.71
C ASP A 39 -9.84 -3.59 -3.22
N TRP A 40 -10.40 -4.49 -2.41
CA TRP A 40 -10.08 -4.54 -0.98
C TRP A 40 -8.61 -4.88 -0.71
N LEU A 41 -8.07 -5.90 -1.39
CA LEU A 41 -6.66 -6.29 -1.21
C LEU A 41 -5.71 -5.19 -1.69
N PHE A 42 -6.03 -4.53 -2.80
CA PHE A 42 -5.27 -3.38 -3.29
C PHE A 42 -5.25 -2.25 -2.26
N ASN A 43 -6.42 -1.85 -1.75
CA ASN A 43 -6.52 -0.77 -0.76
C ASN A 43 -5.78 -1.14 0.54
N PHE A 44 -5.82 -2.41 0.95
CA PHE A 44 -5.05 -2.90 2.10
C PHE A 44 -3.54 -2.75 1.89
N ILE A 45 -3.02 -3.19 0.74
CA ILE A 45 -1.58 -3.04 0.41
C ILE A 45 -1.21 -1.57 0.32
N LEU A 46 -2.01 -0.75 -0.36
CA LEU A 46 -1.78 0.68 -0.51
C LEU A 46 -1.73 1.39 0.84
N ALA A 47 -2.68 1.10 1.74
CA ALA A 47 -2.69 1.67 3.08
C ALA A 47 -1.43 1.32 3.88
N ILE A 48 -0.96 0.07 3.79
CA ILE A 48 0.30 -0.36 4.41
C ILE A 48 1.49 0.39 3.81
N SER A 49 1.56 0.48 2.47
CA SER A 49 2.65 1.20 1.79
C SER A 49 2.70 2.67 2.19
N VAL A 50 1.55 3.36 2.20
CA VAL A 50 1.47 4.77 2.63
C VAL A 50 1.86 4.92 4.10
N PHE A 51 1.41 4.02 4.98
CA PHE A 51 1.78 4.04 6.39
C PHE A 51 3.30 3.94 6.59
N PHE A 52 3.95 2.94 5.99
CA PHE A 52 5.40 2.77 6.12
C PHE A 52 6.18 3.89 5.46
N PHE A 53 5.72 4.39 4.31
CA PHE A 53 6.30 5.55 3.65
C PHE A 53 6.32 6.76 4.59
N LEU A 54 5.17 7.10 5.17
CA LEU A 54 5.08 8.23 6.11
C LEU A 54 5.93 8.00 7.36
N LEU A 55 5.91 6.79 7.92
CA LEU A 55 6.73 6.44 9.08
C LEU A 55 8.22 6.68 8.81
N ILE A 56 8.73 6.20 7.67
CA ILE A 56 10.14 6.35 7.29
C ILE A 56 10.48 7.81 7.01
N VAL A 57 9.62 8.54 6.28
CA VAL A 57 9.83 9.96 5.97
C VAL A 57 9.86 10.80 7.25
N VAL A 58 8.93 10.56 8.18
CA VAL A 58 8.89 11.27 9.47
C VAL A 58 10.14 10.94 10.30
N ALA A 59 10.51 9.67 10.42
CA ALA A 59 11.72 9.27 11.13
C ALA A 59 12.98 9.92 10.53
N MET A 60 13.09 9.95 9.21
CA MET A 60 14.17 10.61 8.48
C MET A 60 14.21 12.11 8.79
N VAL A 61 13.08 12.83 8.69
CA VAL A 61 13.01 14.27 8.99
C VAL A 61 13.39 14.54 10.45
N ILE A 62 12.92 13.72 11.39
CA ILE A 62 13.30 13.83 12.81
C ILE A 62 14.81 13.67 12.96
N PHE A 63 15.42 12.68 12.33
CA PHE A 63 16.87 12.46 12.43
C PHE A 63 17.68 13.57 11.77
N VAL A 64 17.23 14.09 10.62
CA VAL A 64 17.86 15.24 9.96
C VAL A 64 17.85 16.47 10.86
N ILE A 65 16.76 16.73 11.57
CA ILE A 65 16.64 17.91 12.46
C ILE A 65 17.43 17.69 13.77
N LYS A 66 17.28 16.51 14.38
CA LYS A 66 17.87 16.17 15.69
C LYS A 66 19.39 16.03 15.61
N TYR A 67 19.90 15.35 14.58
CA TYR A 67 21.33 15.06 14.40
C TYR A 67 21.98 16.00 13.37
N ARG A 68 21.38 17.16 13.09
CA ARG A 68 21.99 18.19 12.24
C ARG A 68 23.31 18.65 12.86
N HIS A 69 24.35 18.71 12.05
CA HIS A 69 25.64 19.27 12.46
C HIS A 69 25.49 20.69 13.04
N ARG A 70 26.15 20.93 14.17
CA ARG A 70 26.26 22.24 14.82
C ARG A 70 27.72 22.46 15.22
N GLU A 71 28.22 23.67 15.02
CA GLU A 71 29.58 24.03 15.40
C GLU A 71 29.82 23.72 16.89
N GLY A 72 30.89 22.99 17.18
CA GLY A 72 31.26 22.57 18.54
C GLY A 72 30.59 21.29 19.07
N GLN A 73 29.69 20.65 18.32
CA GLN A 73 29.10 19.35 18.70
C GLN A 73 29.80 18.20 17.95
N GLN A 74 30.46 17.32 18.69
CA GLN A 74 31.00 16.07 18.16
C GLN A 74 29.89 15.02 18.01
N ALA A 75 30.06 14.07 17.10
CA ALA A 75 29.10 12.99 16.91
C ALA A 75 29.00 12.12 18.18
N GLU A 76 27.77 11.83 18.63
CA GLU A 76 27.54 10.91 19.75
C GLU A 76 27.93 9.47 19.34
N GLU A 77 28.57 8.74 20.26
CA GLU A 77 28.81 7.31 20.08
C GLU A 77 27.47 6.57 19.94
N SER A 78 27.28 5.91 18.80
CA SER A 78 26.06 5.16 18.51
C SER A 78 26.31 3.67 18.72
N PRO A 79 25.42 2.95 19.45
CA PRO A 79 25.52 1.50 19.56
C PRO A 79 25.48 0.85 18.17
N SER A 80 26.43 -0.04 17.87
CA SER A 80 26.53 -0.69 16.56
C SER A 80 25.55 -1.85 16.37
N HIS A 81 25.05 -2.44 17.47
CA HIS A 81 24.18 -3.61 17.43
C HIS A 81 23.02 -3.46 18.39
N ASN A 82 21.82 -3.79 17.90
CA ASN A 82 20.63 -3.87 18.74
C ASN A 82 19.74 -5.01 18.25
N MET A 83 19.94 -6.18 18.84
CA MET A 83 19.25 -7.41 18.45
C MET A 83 17.72 -7.30 18.53
N ALA A 84 17.18 -6.57 19.51
CA ALA A 84 15.74 -6.39 19.63
C ALA A 84 15.18 -5.55 18.46
N LEU A 85 15.90 -4.51 18.08
CA LEU A 85 15.52 -3.62 16.98
C LEU A 85 15.67 -4.34 15.63
N GLU A 86 16.75 -5.10 15.46
CA GLU A 86 17.01 -5.93 14.28
C GLU A 86 15.93 -7.00 14.05
N LEU A 87 15.52 -7.68 15.12
CA LEU A 87 14.45 -8.66 15.06
C LEU A 87 13.09 -8.01 14.77
N THR A 88 12.83 -6.83 15.34
CA THR A 88 11.57 -6.11 15.14
C THR A 88 11.41 -5.66 13.68
N TRP A 89 12.46 -5.05 13.10
CA TRP A 89 12.39 -4.53 11.73
C TRP A 89 12.39 -5.62 10.66
N THR A 90 12.75 -6.87 10.98
CA THR A 90 12.77 -7.99 10.02
C THR A 90 11.52 -8.85 10.20
N GLY A 91 11.13 -9.10 11.45
CA GLY A 91 9.95 -9.90 11.79
C GLY A 91 8.65 -9.24 11.33
N ILE A 92 8.48 -7.93 11.54
CA ILE A 92 7.26 -7.23 11.12
C ILE A 92 7.07 -7.29 9.59
N PRO A 93 8.04 -6.91 8.75
CA PRO A 93 7.89 -7.03 7.29
C PRO A 93 7.67 -8.46 6.82
N LEU A 94 8.33 -9.45 7.44
CA LEU A 94 8.15 -10.85 7.09
C LEU A 94 6.70 -11.30 7.30
N ILE A 95 6.12 -11.00 8.46
CA ILE A 95 4.73 -11.35 8.78
C ILE A 95 3.76 -10.66 7.82
N LEU A 96 3.98 -9.38 7.52
CA LEU A 96 3.14 -8.62 6.60
C LEU A 96 3.13 -9.24 5.20
N VAL A 97 4.29 -9.62 4.67
CA VAL A 97 4.41 -10.29 3.37
C VAL A 97 3.65 -11.62 3.36
N VAL A 98 3.77 -12.43 4.42
CA VAL A 98 3.04 -13.70 4.54
C VAL A 98 1.53 -13.48 4.52
N VAL A 99 1.03 -12.48 5.25
CA VAL A 99 -0.40 -12.15 5.28
C VAL A 99 -0.90 -11.74 3.89
N ILE A 100 -0.19 -10.82 3.23
CA ILE A 100 -0.54 -10.37 1.86
C ILE A 100 -0.53 -11.55 0.89
N PHE A 101 0.47 -12.43 1.00
CA PHE A 101 0.56 -13.62 0.16
C PHE A 101 -0.64 -14.55 0.32
N ILE A 102 -1.07 -14.84 1.55
CA ILE A 102 -2.22 -15.72 1.80
C ILE A 102 -3.51 -15.16 1.18
N PHE A 103 -3.79 -13.87 1.38
CA PHE A 103 -4.98 -13.23 0.80
C PHE A 103 -4.92 -13.15 -0.72
N GLY A 104 -3.77 -12.78 -1.28
CA GLY A 104 -3.56 -12.72 -2.74
C GLY A 104 -3.67 -14.10 -3.39
N PHE A 105 -3.09 -15.13 -2.78
CA PHE A 105 -3.13 -16.48 -3.30
C PHE A 105 -4.55 -17.05 -3.29
N LYS A 106 -5.32 -16.80 -2.22
CA LYS A 106 -6.74 -17.17 -2.18
C LYS A 106 -7.53 -16.51 -3.32
N GLY A 107 -7.38 -15.20 -3.50
CA GLY A 107 -8.05 -14.48 -4.59
C GLY A 107 -7.67 -15.01 -5.97
N PHE A 108 -6.39 -15.35 -6.17
CA PHE A 108 -5.90 -15.96 -7.41
C PHE A 108 -6.58 -17.30 -7.71
N LEU A 109 -6.71 -18.19 -6.72
CA LEU A 109 -7.37 -19.48 -6.90
C LEU A 109 -8.85 -19.31 -7.27
N ASP A 110 -9.52 -18.36 -6.62
CA ASP A 110 -10.94 -18.07 -6.87
C ASP A 110 -11.17 -17.51 -8.30
N MET A 111 -10.17 -16.86 -8.91
CA MET A 111 -10.23 -16.34 -10.29
C MET A 111 -9.73 -17.31 -11.37
N SER A 112 -8.84 -18.24 -11.02
CA SER A 112 -8.12 -19.06 -11.99
C SER A 112 -8.98 -20.15 -12.64
N THR A 113 -10.14 -20.48 -12.04
CA THR A 113 -11.02 -21.53 -12.54
C THR A 113 -12.34 -20.92 -13.01
N ALA A 114 -12.60 -20.98 -14.31
CA ALA A 114 -13.88 -20.55 -14.86
C ALA A 114 -15.01 -21.49 -14.38
N PRO A 115 -16.21 -20.96 -14.07
CA PRO A 115 -17.36 -21.79 -13.70
C PRO A 115 -17.80 -22.67 -14.87
N SER A 116 -18.37 -23.85 -14.57
CA SER A 116 -18.73 -24.87 -15.57
C SER A 116 -19.83 -24.45 -16.56
N ASN A 117 -20.57 -23.39 -16.25
CA ASN A 117 -21.62 -22.81 -17.09
C ASN A 117 -21.21 -21.47 -17.72
N ALA A 118 -19.90 -21.21 -17.86
CA ALA A 118 -19.40 -19.99 -18.49
C ALA A 118 -19.74 -19.95 -20.00
N TYR A 119 -20.08 -18.76 -20.48
CA TYR A 119 -20.23 -18.50 -21.91
C TYR A 119 -18.86 -18.36 -22.58
N GLU A 120 -18.61 -19.12 -23.65
CA GLU A 120 -17.34 -19.08 -24.38
C GLU A 120 -17.36 -17.96 -25.43
N ILE A 121 -16.35 -17.09 -25.37
CA ILE A 121 -16.12 -16.03 -26.35
C ILE A 121 -14.71 -16.19 -26.90
N LEU A 122 -14.59 -16.45 -28.21
CA LEU A 122 -13.30 -16.47 -28.90
C LEU A 122 -12.96 -15.05 -29.34
N VAL A 123 -11.81 -14.55 -28.89
CA VAL A 123 -11.31 -13.20 -29.24
C VAL A 123 -10.01 -13.35 -30.03
N GLU A 124 -9.96 -12.80 -31.24
CA GLU A 124 -8.74 -12.71 -32.05
C GLU A 124 -8.20 -11.27 -32.03
N GLY A 125 -6.99 -11.08 -31.50
CA GLY A 125 -6.31 -9.77 -31.53
C GLY A 125 -5.78 -9.45 -32.92
N GLN A 126 -6.12 -8.27 -33.46
CA GLN A 126 -5.56 -7.74 -34.70
C GLN A 126 -4.48 -6.69 -34.41
N LYS A 127 -3.47 -6.63 -35.28
CA LYS A 127 -2.30 -5.75 -35.14
C LYS A 127 -2.55 -4.34 -35.64
#